data_AF-A0A9N9DRF8-F1
#
_entry.id   AF-A0A9N9DRF8-F1
#
_cell.length_a   1.000
_cell.length_b   1.000
_cell.length_c   1.000
_cell.angle_alpha   90.00
_cell.angle_beta   90.00
_cell.angle_gamma   90.00
#
_symmetry.space_group_name_H-M   'P 1'
#
loop_
_entity.id
_entity.type
_entity.pdbx_description
1 polymer ?
#
loop_
_entity_poly.entity_id
_entity_poly.type
_entity_poly.pdbx_seq_one_letter_code
_entity_poly.pdbx_strand_id
1 'polypeptide(L)'
;MFSQSRAKPKKKELEPLKSVIIQPTANHSASVIFLHAPEIPVSLLKSVDQIKKIVQSEINSGISAEKIMVVGHSQGASVALAVGLTSDYRLAGIIGL
;
A
#
# COMPACT_ATOMS: atom_id res chain seq x y z
N MET A 1 -30.53 -31.80 26.82
CA MET A 1 -30.80 -30.46 26.28
C MET A 1 -29.64 -29.54 26.65
N PHE A 2 -28.57 -29.48 25.85
CA PHE A 2 -27.55 -28.41 25.88
C PHE A 2 -26.84 -28.37 24.52
N SER A 3 -27.40 -27.62 23.58
CA SER A 3 -26.70 -27.22 22.36
C SER A 3 -26.09 -25.84 22.62
N GLN A 4 -24.88 -25.80 23.17
CA GLN A 4 -24.10 -24.57 23.20
C GLN A 4 -23.64 -24.29 21.77
N SER A 5 -24.37 -23.42 21.08
CA SER A 5 -23.95 -22.84 19.80
C SER A 5 -22.67 -22.05 20.05
N ARG A 6 -21.51 -22.63 19.69
CA ARG A 6 -20.24 -21.88 19.69
C ARG A 6 -20.38 -20.80 18.62
N ALA A 7 -20.58 -19.55 19.03
CA ALA A 7 -20.47 -18.41 18.14
C ALA A 7 -19.10 -18.48 17.45
N LYS A 8 -19.10 -18.54 16.11
CA LYS A 8 -17.85 -18.45 15.33
C LYS A 8 -17.15 -17.16 15.76
N PRO A 9 -15.85 -17.19 16.09
CA PRO A 9 -15.13 -15.96 16.45
C PRO A 9 -15.27 -14.97 15.29
N LYS A 10 -15.73 -13.75 15.59
CA LYS A 10 -15.78 -12.66 14.60
C LYS A 10 -14.36 -12.51 14.03
N LYS A 11 -14.20 -12.77 12.73
CA LYS A 11 -12.91 -12.63 12.04
C LYS A 11 -12.48 -11.17 12.23
N LYS A 12 -11.38 -10.94 12.94
CA LYS A 12 -10.86 -9.59 13.17
C LYS A 12 -10.54 -8.99 11.81
N GLU A 13 -11.30 -7.96 11.42
CA GLU A 13 -11.05 -7.26 10.16
C GLU A 13 -9.74 -6.48 10.30
N LEU A 14 -8.83 -6.69 9.36
CA LEU A 14 -7.55 -5.99 9.37
C LEU A 14 -7.71 -4.67 8.64
N GLU A 15 -7.18 -3.61 9.24
CA GLU A 15 -7.11 -2.28 8.62
C GLU A 15 -5.92 -2.19 7.65
N PRO A 16 -5.91 -1.25 6.69
CA PRO A 16 -4.77 -1.05 5.81
C PRO A 16 -3.57 -0.41 6.56
N LEU A 17 -2.43 -0.31 5.86
CA LEU A 17 -1.30 0.49 6.32
C LEU A 17 -1.73 1.93 6.61
N LYS A 18 -1.36 2.44 7.79
CA LYS A 18 -1.53 3.85 8.11
C LYS A 18 -0.55 4.67 7.28
N SER A 19 -1.05 5.57 6.44
CA SER A 19 -0.23 6.48 5.64
C SER A 19 -0.17 7.87 6.26
N VAL A 20 1.02 8.47 6.25
CA VAL A 20 1.20 9.91 6.42
C VAL A 20 1.65 10.44 5.07
N ILE A 21 0.84 11.29 4.45
CA ILE A 21 1.17 11.93 3.16
C ILE A 21 1.74 13.30 3.49
N ILE A 22 3.03 13.50 3.18
CA ILE A 22 3.68 14.80 3.25
C ILE A 22 3.65 15.38 1.85
N GLN A 23 2.99 16.53 1.68
CA GLN A 23 2.93 17.18 0.38
C GLN A 23 4.30 17.78 0.02
N PRO A 24 4.74 17.68 -1.25
CA PRO A 24 5.93 18.35 -1.72
C PRO A 24 5.84 19.86 -1.49
N THR A 25 6.93 20.46 -0.99
CA THR A 25 7.02 21.91 -0.78
C THR A 25 7.67 22.64 -1.97
N ALA A 26 8.15 21.87 -2.95
CA ALA A 26 8.77 22.35 -4.18
C ALA A 26 8.41 21.41 -5.34
N ASN A 27 8.58 21.88 -6.57
CA ASN A 27 8.35 21.04 -7.75
C ASN A 27 9.33 19.87 -7.79
N HIS A 28 8.81 18.66 -8.00
CA HIS A 28 9.56 17.44 -8.24
C HIS A 28 9.17 16.84 -9.59
N SER A 29 10.03 15.97 -10.12
CA SER A 29 9.82 15.28 -11.41
C SER A 29 9.76 13.76 -11.28
N ALA A 30 9.93 13.23 -10.07
CA ALA A 30 9.91 11.81 -9.73
C ALA A 30 9.51 11.61 -8.26
N SER A 31 8.85 10.49 -7.96
CA SER A 31 8.29 10.21 -6.63
C SER A 31 8.73 8.84 -6.11
N VAL A 32 9.07 8.78 -4.84
CA VAL A 32 9.35 7.52 -4.12
C VAL A 32 8.32 7.35 -3.02
N ILE A 33 7.55 6.26 -3.09
CA ILE A 33 6.56 5.89 -2.08
C ILE A 33 7.17 4.81 -1.19
N PHE A 34 7.50 5.15 0.05
CA PHE A 34 8.08 4.23 1.02
C PHE A 34 7.02 3.64 1.96
N LEU A 35 6.95 2.31 2.01
CA LEU A 35 6.00 1.53 2.79
C LEU A 35 6.73 0.90 3.98
N HIS A 36 6.59 1.54 5.14
CA HIS A 36 6.94 0.92 6.41
C HIS A 36 5.70 0.25 7.00
N ALA A 37 5.78 -1.06 7.25
CA ALA A 37 4.70 -1.78 7.91
C ALA A 37 5.01 -1.93 9.41
N PRO A 38 4.01 -1.69 10.29
CA PRO A 38 4.16 -1.98 11.71
C PRO A 38 4.23 -3.49 11.95
N GLU A 39 4.72 -3.91 13.12
CA GLU A 39 4.77 -5.31 13.57
C GLU A 39 3.38 -5.97 13.74
N ILE A 40 2.29 -5.22 13.52
CA ILE A 40 0.92 -5.74 13.58
C ILE A 40 0.41 -6.11 12.18
N PRO A 41 -0.30 -7.25 12.04
CA PRO A 41 -0.89 -7.63 10.76
C PRO A 41 -1.86 -6.57 10.23
N VAL A 42 -1.66 -6.14 8.98
CA VAL A 42 -2.61 -5.30 8.23
C VAL A 42 -3.24 -6.03 7.04
N SER A 43 -4.33 -5.48 6.49
CA SER A 43 -4.97 -6.00 5.28
C SER A 43 -4.16 -5.64 4.04
N LEU A 44 -3.68 -6.67 3.34
CA LEU A 44 -2.92 -6.51 2.10
C LEU A 44 -3.73 -5.78 1.02
N LEU A 45 -4.93 -6.27 0.70
CA LEU A 45 -5.74 -5.73 -0.40
C LEU A 45 -6.13 -4.26 -0.16
N LYS A 46 -6.60 -3.94 1.06
CA LYS A 46 -6.93 -2.55 1.41
C LYS A 46 -5.70 -1.63 1.31
N SER A 47 -4.53 -2.14 1.70
CA SER A 47 -3.27 -1.38 1.59
C SER A 47 -2.86 -1.18 0.13
N VAL A 48 -2.97 -2.21 -0.71
CA VAL A 48 -2.70 -2.12 -2.15
C VAL A 48 -3.59 -1.06 -2.80
N ASP A 49 -4.90 -1.07 -2.52
CA ASP A 49 -5.84 -0.09 -3.05
C ASP A 49 -5.49 1.33 -2.60
N GLN A 50 -5.06 1.50 -1.35
CA GLN A 50 -4.63 2.80 -0.82
C GLN A 50 -3.37 3.31 -1.50
N ILE A 51 -2.37 2.44 -1.73
CA ILE A 51 -1.13 2.86 -2.42
C ILE A 51 -1.39 3.16 -3.90
N LYS A 52 -2.25 2.41 -4.59
CA LYS A 52 -2.65 2.74 -5.97
C LYS A 52 -3.30 4.12 -6.07
N LYS A 53 -4.10 4.52 -5.08
CA LYS A 53 -4.66 5.89 -5.02
C LYS A 53 -3.57 6.95 -4.84
N ILE A 54 -2.53 6.68 -4.07
CA ILE A 54 -1.38 7.59 -3.92
C ILE A 54 -0.61 7.69 -5.25
N VAL A 55 -0.35 6.57 -5.92
CA VAL A 55 0.26 6.56 -7.27
C VAL A 55 -0.57 7.39 -8.25
N GLN A 56 -1.89 7.20 -8.26
CA GLN A 56 -2.78 7.99 -9.11
C GLN A 56 -2.70 9.49 -8.80
N SER A 57 -2.59 9.85 -7.52
CA SER A 57 -2.45 11.25 -7.10
C SER A 57 -1.16 11.89 -7.64
N GLU A 58 -0.05 11.16 -7.64
CA GLU A 58 1.21 11.64 -8.23
C GLU A 58 1.12 11.75 -9.76
N ILE A 59 0.43 10.83 -10.41
CA ILE A 59 0.17 10.94 -11.86
C ILE A 59 -0.66 12.18 -12.16
N ASN A 60 -1.71 12.42 -11.37
CA ASN A 60 -2.58 13.59 -11.53
C ASN A 60 -1.85 14.91 -11.25
N SER A 61 -0.78 14.90 -10.45
CA SER A 61 0.07 16.07 -10.23
C SER A 61 1.13 16.29 -11.32
N GLY A 62 1.17 15.42 -12.35
CA GLY A 62 2.03 15.55 -13.52
C GLY A 62 3.25 14.64 -13.53
N ILE A 63 3.39 13.72 -12.57
CA ILE A 63 4.51 12.76 -12.53
C ILE A 63 4.17 11.54 -13.37
N SER A 64 4.89 11.32 -14.48
CA SER A 64 4.74 10.10 -15.29
C SER A 64 4.94 8.85 -14.42
N ALA A 65 4.11 7.82 -14.60
CA ALA A 65 4.15 6.60 -13.78
C ALA A 65 5.52 5.89 -13.81
N GLU A 66 6.23 5.98 -14.93
CA GLU A 66 7.59 5.45 -15.11
C GLU A 66 8.66 6.17 -14.26
N LYS A 67 8.29 7.25 -13.56
CA LYS A 67 9.10 8.00 -12.59
C LYS A 67 8.60 7.86 -11.16
N ILE A 68 7.66 6.96 -10.91
CA ILE A 68 7.15 6.63 -9.58
C ILE A 68 7.69 5.27 -9.18
N MET A 69 8.35 5.23 -8.03
CA MET A 69 8.92 4.01 -7.46
C MET A 69 8.24 3.67 -6.14
N VAL A 70 7.95 2.38 -5.93
CA VAL A 70 7.35 1.89 -4.67
C VAL A 70 8.38 1.01 -3.95
N VAL A 71 8.68 1.35 -2.71
CA VAL A 71 9.69 0.67 -1.89
C VAL A 71 9.00 0.19 -0.62
N GLY A 72 9.20 -1.06 -0.21
CA GLY A 72 8.60 -1.61 1.00
C GLY A 72 9.58 -2.43 1.83
N HIS A 73 9.42 -2.39 3.16
CA HIS A 73 10.20 -3.19 4.12
C HIS A 73 9.28 -4.13 4.93
N SER A 74 9.71 -5.37 5.18
CA SER A 74 8.94 -6.40 5.91
C SER A 74 7.56 -6.61 5.29
N GLN A 75 6.45 -6.47 6.03
CA GLN A 75 5.11 -6.56 5.43
C GLN A 75 4.87 -5.49 4.34
N GLY A 76 5.56 -4.35 4.40
CA GLY A 76 5.53 -3.32 3.37
C GLY A 76 6.06 -3.81 2.03
N ALA A 77 7.02 -4.75 2.03
CA ALA A 77 7.55 -5.36 0.80
C ALA A 77 6.48 -6.16 0.06
N SER A 78 5.68 -6.93 0.79
CA SER A 78 4.54 -7.67 0.22
C SER A 78 3.50 -6.75 -0.41
N VAL A 79 3.23 -5.60 0.22
CA VAL A 79 2.33 -4.57 -0.34
C VAL A 79 2.95 -3.95 -1.59
N ALA A 80 4.23 -3.56 -1.56
CA ALA A 80 4.93 -2.96 -2.69
C ALA A 80 4.93 -3.88 -3.92
N LEU A 81 5.22 -5.17 -3.71
CA LEU A 81 5.18 -6.18 -4.76
C LEU A 81 3.78 -6.36 -5.33
N ALA A 82 2.76 -6.48 -4.46
CA ALA A 82 1.38 -6.62 -4.90
C ALA A 82 0.87 -5.38 -5.66
N VAL A 83 1.27 -4.18 -5.25
CA VAL A 83 0.96 -2.93 -5.97
C VAL A 83 1.53 -2.99 -7.38
N GLY A 84 2.83 -3.25 -7.52
CA GLY A 84 3.43 -3.18 -8.85
C GLY A 84 3.03 -4.33 -9.78
N LEU A 85 2.73 -5.52 -9.26
CA LEU A 85 2.21 -6.63 -10.07
C LEU A 85 0.75 -6.44 -10.52
N THR A 86 -0.02 -5.61 -9.83
CA THR A 86 -1.45 -5.40 -10.13
C THR A 86 -1.77 -3.98 -10.57
N SER A 87 -0.77 -3.12 -10.72
CA SER A 87 -0.92 -1.74 -11.15
C SER A 87 -1.38 -1.67 -12.61
N ASP A 88 -2.29 -0.75 -12.90
CA ASP A 88 -2.69 -0.44 -14.28
C ASP A 88 -1.59 0.34 -15.04
N TYR A 89 -0.60 0.86 -14.31
CA TYR A 89 0.52 1.62 -14.83
C TYR A 89 1.85 0.89 -14.69
N ARG A 90 2.73 1.09 -15.67
CA ARG A 90 4.14 0.68 -15.60
C ARG A 90 4.91 1.63 -14.69
N LEU A 91 5.21 1.17 -13.47
CA LEU A 91 6.01 1.92 -12.49
C LEU A 91 7.49 1.92 -12.86
N ALA A 92 8.25 2.89 -12.30
CA ALA A 92 9.70 2.97 -12.45
C ALA A 92 10.41 1.71 -11.92
N GLY A 93 9.90 1.16 -10.83
CA GLY A 93 10.44 -0.02 -10.19
C GLY A 93 9.78 -0.32 -8.85
N ILE A 94 10.09 -1.50 -8.32
CA ILE A 94 9.65 -1.98 -7.02
C ILE A 94 10.89 -2.45 -6.27
N ILE A 95 11.01 -2.09 -4.99
CA ILE A 95 12.00 -2.69 -4.08
C ILE A 95 11.25 -3.28 -2.88
N GLY A 96 11.58 -4.53 -2.55
CA GLY A 96 11.17 -5.19 -1.31
C GLY A 96 12.40 -5.55 -0.48
N LEU A 97 12.37 -5.21 0.81
CA LEU A 97 13.43 -5.44 1.81
C LEU A 97 12.91 -6.23 3.00
#